data_AF-A0A2V6Y5H0-F1
#
_entry.id   AF-A0A2V6Y5H0-F1
#
_cell.length_a   1.000
_cell.length_b   1.000
_cell.length_c   1.000
_cell.angle_alpha   90.00
_cell.angle_beta   90.00
_cell.angle_gamma   90.00
#
_symmetry.space_group_name_H-M   'P 1'
#
loop_
_entity.id
_entity.type
_entity.pdbx_description
1 polymer ?
#
loop_
_entity_poly.entity_id
_entity_poly.type
_entity_poly.pdbx_seq_one_letter_code
_entity_poly.pdbx_strand_id
1 'polypeptide(L)'
;MGDFVHRELKLLASALAGLWLSLGWQVAPAPAIIVAPANPSIGVGQTQQFTASGARAPTAAVSAGGQYTCVLLPDGTAQCVGRNQFGQLGNGTLNDSSVLVAVNGLTTATRVAAGDEFACALLGDGTVRCWGLGESGQRGDGTFGTFAPSPVAVSGLTGAVAVASGYGHACALLGDGTMRCWGENVEGQLGNGTTANPSTGPPGSSVPVAVSGIAGAASITTGAYHTCVLLGDG
;
A
#
# COMPACT_ATOMS: atom_id res chain seq x y z
N MET A 1 -73.38 10.90 17.23
CA MET A 1 -72.56 10.19 18.22
C MET A 1 -73.21 8.83 18.43
N GLY A 2 -72.46 7.76 18.16
CA GLY A 2 -72.91 6.35 18.13
C GLY A 2 -73.42 5.94 16.73
N ASP A 3 -73.03 4.82 16.12
CA ASP A 3 -72.23 3.69 16.57
C ASP A 3 -71.55 3.04 15.34
N PHE A 4 -70.28 2.68 15.49
CA PHE A 4 -69.53 1.89 14.51
C PHE A 4 -69.83 0.40 14.74
N VAL A 5 -70.30 -0.25 13.69
CA VAL A 5 -70.72 -1.66 13.64
C VAL A 5 -69.56 -2.61 13.99
N HIS A 6 -69.75 -3.40 15.04
CA HIS A 6 -68.99 -4.63 15.31
C HIS A 6 -69.34 -5.71 14.26
N ARG A 7 -68.32 -6.29 13.62
CA ARG A 7 -68.41 -7.63 13.02
C ARG A 7 -67.17 -8.42 13.37
N GLU A 8 -67.36 -9.38 14.27
CA GLU A 8 -66.43 -10.48 14.48
C GLU A 8 -66.42 -11.40 13.27
N LEU A 9 -65.23 -11.87 12.86
CA LEU A 9 -65.11 -13.10 12.08
C LEU A 9 -63.98 -13.96 12.65
N LYS A 10 -64.36 -15.20 12.94
CA LYS A 10 -63.61 -16.25 13.63
C LYS A 10 -62.48 -16.84 12.77
N LEU A 11 -61.35 -17.07 13.44
CA LEU A 11 -60.37 -18.16 13.33
C LEU A 11 -60.40 -19.08 12.09
N LEU A 12 -59.26 -19.14 11.39
CA LEU A 12 -58.74 -20.37 10.80
C LEU A 12 -57.29 -20.55 11.24
N ALA A 13 -57.07 -21.52 12.12
CA ALA A 13 -55.74 -22.01 12.48
C ALA A 13 -55.19 -22.85 11.32
N SER A 14 -53.98 -22.54 10.86
CA SER A 14 -53.19 -23.44 10.02
C SER A 14 -51.74 -23.43 10.51
N ALA A 15 -51.31 -24.57 11.02
CA ALA A 15 -49.98 -24.82 11.53
C ALA A 15 -49.01 -25.02 10.36
N LEU A 16 -47.96 -24.19 10.31
CA LEU A 16 -46.73 -24.50 9.59
C LEU A 16 -45.56 -24.17 10.52
N ALA A 17 -45.07 -25.20 11.20
CA ALA A 17 -43.78 -25.17 11.88
C ALA A 17 -42.68 -25.16 10.80
N GLY A 18 -42.27 -23.96 10.40
CA GLY A 18 -41.07 -23.76 9.58
C GLY A 18 -39.83 -23.88 10.45
N LEU A 19 -38.99 -24.86 10.15
CA LEU A 19 -37.68 -25.08 10.75
C LEU A 19 -36.78 -23.87 10.43
N TRP A 20 -36.53 -23.00 11.40
CA TRP A 20 -35.54 -21.92 11.25
C TRP A 20 -34.15 -22.52 11.52
N LEU A 21 -33.43 -22.90 10.46
CA LEU A 21 -31.98 -23.05 10.54
C LEU A 21 -31.36 -21.66 10.64
N SER A 22 -31.11 -21.21 11.86
CA SER A 22 -30.20 -20.08 12.08
C SER A 22 -28.79 -20.52 11.69
N LEU A 23 -28.37 -20.19 10.46
CA LEU A 23 -26.96 -20.08 10.16
C LEU A 23 -26.43 -18.91 11.00
N GLY A 24 -25.99 -19.22 12.22
CA GLY A 24 -25.26 -18.28 13.06
C GLY A 24 -23.99 -17.90 12.33
N TRP A 25 -23.97 -16.69 11.76
CA TRP A 25 -22.72 -16.07 11.33
C TRP A 25 -21.94 -15.79 12.62
N GLN A 26 -21.01 -16.67 12.96
CA GLN A 26 -20.01 -16.36 13.98
C GLN A 26 -19.14 -15.24 13.41
N VAL A 27 -19.48 -14.01 13.78
CA VAL A 27 -18.58 -12.87 13.66
C VAL A 27 -17.34 -13.25 14.47
N ALA A 28 -16.22 -13.48 13.79
CA ALA A 28 -14.94 -13.68 14.45
C ALA A 28 -14.73 -12.52 15.44
N PRO A 29 -14.36 -12.77 16.71
CA PRO A 29 -14.17 -11.70 17.67
C PRO A 29 -13.12 -10.73 17.13
N ALA A 30 -13.36 -9.43 17.32
CA ALA A 30 -12.41 -8.39 16.97
C ALA A 30 -11.04 -8.69 17.63
N PRO A 31 -9.92 -8.37 16.97
CA PRO A 31 -8.60 -8.57 17.55
C PRO A 31 -8.53 -7.80 18.88
N ALA A 32 -8.42 -8.55 19.98
CA ALA A 32 -8.35 -7.99 21.33
C ALA A 32 -6.94 -8.15 21.87
N ILE A 33 -6.46 -7.12 22.58
CA ILE A 33 -5.27 -7.25 23.41
C ILE A 33 -5.69 -8.03 24.65
N ILE A 34 -5.05 -9.19 24.86
CA ILE A 34 -5.27 -10.05 26.03
C ILE A 34 -4.16 -9.74 27.03
N VAL A 35 -4.52 -9.39 28.26
CA VAL A 35 -3.55 -9.18 29.35
C VAL A 35 -3.68 -10.34 30.35
N ALA A 36 -2.58 -11.03 30.61
CA ALA A 36 -2.52 -12.16 31.53
C ALA A 36 -1.52 -11.91 32.68
N PRO A 37 -1.82 -12.31 33.93
CA PRO A 37 -3.07 -12.93 34.38
C PRO A 37 -4.24 -11.93 34.45
N ALA A 38 -5.46 -12.39 34.17
CA ALA A 38 -6.68 -11.61 34.38
C ALA A 38 -7.03 -11.60 35.89
N ASN A 39 -7.24 -10.41 36.45
CA ASN A 39 -7.57 -10.19 37.87
C ASN A 39 -6.57 -10.79 38.89
N PRO A 40 -5.28 -10.37 38.91
CA PRO A 40 -4.39 -10.84 39.97
C PRO A 40 -4.69 -10.14 41.30
N SER A 41 -4.58 -10.91 42.38
CA SER A 41 -4.45 -10.36 43.73
C SER A 41 -2.98 -10.10 44.03
N ILE A 42 -2.65 -8.89 44.49
CA ILE A 42 -1.28 -8.48 44.81
C ILE A 42 -1.22 -8.05 46.27
N GLY A 43 -0.29 -8.61 47.03
CA GLY A 43 0.00 -8.21 48.41
C GLY A 43 0.90 -6.99 48.50
N VAL A 44 0.86 -6.28 49.63
CA VAL A 44 1.74 -5.13 49.88
C VAL A 44 3.20 -5.57 49.81
N GLY A 45 3.99 -4.90 48.97
CA GLY A 45 5.43 -5.19 48.77
C GLY A 45 5.74 -6.28 47.73
N GLN A 46 4.74 -6.80 47.00
CA GLN A 46 4.94 -7.77 45.93
C GLN A 46 4.93 -7.09 44.55
N THR A 47 5.64 -7.69 43.58
CA THR A 47 5.61 -7.29 42.16
C THR A 47 4.88 -8.37 41.36
N GLN A 48 3.96 -7.95 40.49
CA GLN A 48 3.25 -8.83 39.57
C GLN A 48 3.63 -8.49 38.13
N GLN A 49 4.05 -9.50 37.38
CA GLN A 49 4.30 -9.36 35.94
C GLN A 49 3.01 -9.64 35.17
N PHE A 50 2.76 -8.82 34.16
CA PHE A 50 1.69 -8.98 33.20
C PHE A 50 2.26 -9.18 31.80
N THR A 51 1.60 -10.02 31.00
CA THR A 51 1.91 -10.20 29.59
C THR A 51 0.72 -9.73 28.76
N ALA A 52 0.95 -8.76 27.88
CA ALA A 52 -0.02 -8.37 26.86
C ALA A 52 0.27 -9.15 25.57
N SER A 53 -0.69 -9.92 25.08
CA SER A 53 -0.66 -10.64 23.81
C SER A 53 -1.80 -10.17 22.91
N GLY A 54 -1.74 -10.43 21.60
CA GLY A 54 -2.75 -9.92 20.66
C GLY A 54 -2.61 -8.43 20.30
N ALA A 55 -1.71 -7.70 20.97
CA ALA A 55 -1.20 -6.42 20.47
C ALA A 55 -0.38 -6.68 19.21
N ARG A 56 -1.03 -6.58 18.04
CA ARG A 56 -0.29 -6.40 16.79
C ARG A 56 0.30 -5.00 16.90
N ALA A 57 1.62 -4.88 16.97
CA ALA A 57 2.24 -3.58 16.66
C ALA A 57 1.65 -3.16 15.32
N PRO A 58 1.00 -1.98 15.19
CA PRO A 58 0.68 -1.49 13.88
C PRO A 58 2.04 -1.28 13.22
N THR A 59 2.50 -2.23 12.41
CA THR A 59 3.69 -2.03 11.60
C THR A 59 3.27 -1.12 10.45
N ALA A 60 2.93 0.11 10.83
CA ALA A 60 2.76 1.17 9.89
C ALA A 60 4.16 1.47 9.34
N ALA A 61 4.36 1.20 8.06
CA ALA A 61 5.62 1.52 7.41
C ALA A 61 5.55 2.97 6.96
N VAL A 62 6.50 3.79 7.40
CA VAL A 62 6.61 5.20 6.99
C VAL A 62 7.61 5.28 5.85
N SER A 63 7.26 6.02 4.80
CA SER A 63 8.15 6.36 3.69
C SER A 63 8.12 7.86 3.47
N ALA A 64 9.28 8.50 3.60
CA ALA A 64 9.44 9.93 3.36
C ALA A 64 9.86 10.14 1.91
N GLY A 65 9.12 11.00 1.20
CA GLY A 65 9.49 11.51 -0.12
C GLY A 65 10.17 12.88 0.01
N GLY A 66 10.27 13.61 -1.10
CA GLY A 66 10.95 14.91 -1.14
C GLY A 66 10.35 15.94 -0.18
N GLN A 67 9.05 16.17 -0.27
CA GLN A 67 8.33 17.15 0.55
C GLN A 67 6.96 16.62 1.06
N TYR A 68 6.85 15.30 1.16
CA TYR A 68 5.66 14.62 1.62
C TYR A 68 6.04 13.30 2.30
N THR A 69 5.10 12.69 3.01
CA THR A 69 5.31 11.43 3.72
C THR A 69 4.11 10.55 3.49
N CYS A 70 4.33 9.27 3.25
CA CYS A 70 3.29 8.26 3.20
C CYS A 70 3.46 7.25 4.32
N VAL A 71 2.33 6.74 4.80
CA VAL A 71 2.24 5.73 5.84
C VAL A 71 1.39 4.60 5.29
N LEU A 72 1.96 3.40 5.25
CA LEU A 72 1.22 2.16 5.01
C LEU A 72 0.53 1.76 6.31
N LEU A 73 -0.75 1.42 6.27
CA LEU A 73 -1.51 0.95 7.43
C LEU A 73 -1.57 -0.59 7.46
N PRO A 74 -1.75 -1.22 8.64
CA PRO A 74 -1.80 -2.68 8.76
C PRO A 74 -2.95 -3.37 8.02
N ASP A 75 -3.96 -2.61 7.59
CA ASP A 75 -5.10 -3.09 6.81
C ASP A 75 -4.84 -3.10 5.28
N GLY A 76 -3.63 -2.72 4.85
CA GLY A 76 -3.25 -2.67 3.44
C GLY A 76 -3.63 -1.37 2.72
N THR A 77 -4.19 -0.39 3.43
CA THR A 77 -4.42 0.96 2.93
C THR A 77 -3.20 1.85 3.15
N ALA A 78 -3.12 3.00 2.48
CA ALA A 78 -2.07 3.98 2.72
C ALA A 78 -2.65 5.39 2.86
N GLN A 79 -1.95 6.22 3.64
CA GLN A 79 -2.27 7.63 3.78
C GLN A 79 -1.01 8.47 3.57
N CYS A 80 -1.15 9.65 2.96
CA CYS A 80 -0.03 10.55 2.73
C CYS A 80 -0.34 11.97 3.22
N VAL A 81 0.70 12.75 3.52
CA VAL A 81 0.61 14.15 3.98
C VAL A 81 1.77 14.97 3.39
N GLY A 82 1.56 16.27 3.16
CA GLY A 82 2.58 17.20 2.66
C GLY A 82 2.23 17.79 1.29
N ARG A 83 3.26 18.07 0.50
CA ARG A 83 3.14 18.64 -0.86
C ARG A 83 2.43 17.68 -1.82
N ASN A 84 1.58 18.19 -2.70
CA ASN A 84 0.75 17.41 -3.61
C ASN A 84 0.62 18.01 -5.02
N GLN A 85 1.51 18.92 -5.43
CA GLN A 85 1.40 19.64 -6.70
C GLN A 85 1.40 18.75 -7.95
N PHE A 86 1.88 17.50 -7.83
CA PHE A 86 1.85 16.49 -8.88
C PHE A 86 0.94 15.31 -8.53
N GLY A 87 0.15 15.42 -7.45
CA GLY A 87 -0.73 14.34 -7.02
C GLY A 87 0.00 13.22 -6.27
N GLN A 88 1.20 13.47 -5.72
CA GLN A 88 2.00 12.48 -4.98
C GLN A 88 1.35 12.00 -3.67
N LEU A 89 0.27 12.63 -3.20
CA LEU A 89 -0.57 12.11 -2.11
C LEU A 89 -1.57 11.05 -2.57
N GLY A 90 -1.79 10.89 -3.89
CA GLY A 90 -2.58 9.79 -4.46
C GLY A 90 -4.08 9.85 -4.15
N ASN A 91 -4.59 10.98 -3.65
CA ASN A 91 -5.97 11.16 -3.21
C ASN A 91 -6.90 11.71 -4.32
N GLY A 92 -6.44 11.75 -5.57
CA GLY A 92 -7.20 12.28 -6.71
C GLY A 92 -7.21 13.81 -6.80
N THR A 93 -6.43 14.50 -5.97
CA THR A 93 -6.32 15.97 -5.95
C THR A 93 -4.88 16.42 -6.19
N LEU A 94 -4.68 17.73 -6.38
CA LEU A 94 -3.36 18.38 -6.47
C LEU A 94 -3.10 19.37 -5.32
N ASN A 95 -3.96 19.38 -4.30
CA ASN A 95 -3.84 20.30 -3.16
C ASN A 95 -2.95 19.69 -2.10
N ASP A 96 -1.98 20.46 -1.61
CA ASP A 96 -1.19 20.10 -0.44
C ASP A 96 -2.11 19.79 0.74
N SER A 97 -1.66 18.92 1.63
CA SER A 97 -2.39 18.57 2.84
C SER A 97 -1.50 18.66 4.06
N SER A 98 -1.95 19.35 5.10
CA SER A 98 -1.31 19.37 6.42
C SER A 98 -1.76 18.22 7.33
N VAL A 99 -2.61 17.32 6.82
CA VAL A 99 -3.11 16.14 7.51
C VAL A 99 -2.99 14.90 6.61
N LEU A 100 -3.02 13.71 7.22
CA LEU A 100 -3.05 12.46 6.48
C LEU A 100 -4.33 12.37 5.63
N VAL A 101 -4.16 12.11 4.33
CA VAL A 101 -5.24 11.85 3.37
C VAL A 101 -5.09 10.45 2.80
N ALA A 102 -6.20 9.76 2.58
CA ALA A 102 -6.19 8.41 2.04
C ALA A 102 -5.73 8.39 0.57
N VAL A 103 -4.89 7.42 0.24
CA VAL A 103 -4.53 7.12 -1.15
C VAL A 103 -5.68 6.33 -1.79
N ASN A 104 -6.15 6.78 -2.96
CA ASN A 104 -7.29 6.18 -3.63
C ASN A 104 -7.00 4.75 -4.13
N GLY A 105 -7.89 3.81 -3.82
CA GLY A 105 -7.89 2.48 -4.43
C GLY A 105 -6.74 1.54 -4.01
N LEU A 106 -6.02 1.85 -2.92
CA LEU A 106 -5.08 0.93 -2.28
C LEU A 106 -5.76 0.22 -1.10
N THR A 107 -5.88 -1.10 -1.19
CA THR A 107 -6.51 -1.95 -0.15
C THR A 107 -5.69 -3.18 0.24
N THR A 108 -4.65 -3.50 -0.53
CA THR A 108 -3.83 -4.71 -0.35
C THR A 108 -2.33 -4.39 -0.38
N ALA A 109 -1.95 -3.15 -0.13
CA ALA A 109 -0.56 -2.74 -0.16
C ALA A 109 0.24 -3.43 0.97
N THR A 110 1.46 -3.86 0.64
CA THR A 110 2.40 -4.49 1.57
C THR A 110 3.66 -3.65 1.77
N ARG A 111 3.91 -2.69 0.87
CA ARG A 111 4.95 -1.65 0.95
C ARG A 111 4.46 -0.38 0.27
N VAL A 112 4.95 0.76 0.75
CA VAL A 112 4.88 2.05 0.06
C VAL A 112 6.28 2.63 -0.01
N ALA A 113 6.66 3.14 -1.18
CA ALA A 113 7.94 3.79 -1.44
C ALA A 113 7.68 5.17 -2.05
N ALA A 114 7.94 6.22 -1.28
CA ALA A 114 7.88 7.61 -1.71
C ALA A 114 9.21 8.01 -2.36
N GLY A 115 9.14 8.54 -3.58
CA GLY A 115 10.23 9.23 -4.26
C GLY A 115 10.15 10.73 -4.04
N ASP A 116 10.74 11.55 -4.92
CA ASP A 116 10.72 13.01 -4.75
C ASP A 116 9.31 13.61 -4.91
N GLU A 117 8.69 13.36 -6.06
CA GLU A 117 7.39 13.92 -6.47
C GLU A 117 6.40 12.84 -6.95
N PHE A 118 6.68 11.57 -6.62
CA PHE A 118 5.86 10.41 -6.98
C PHE A 118 6.02 9.29 -5.95
N ALA A 119 5.02 8.42 -5.80
CA ALA A 119 5.11 7.24 -4.94
C ALA A 119 4.68 5.97 -5.68
N CYS A 120 5.13 4.84 -5.14
CA CYS A 120 4.74 3.51 -5.57
C CYS A 120 4.30 2.66 -4.37
N ALA A 121 3.38 1.73 -4.61
CA ALA A 121 2.93 0.73 -3.64
C ALA A 121 3.05 -0.67 -4.24
N LEU A 122 3.66 -1.58 -3.49
CA LEU A 122 3.65 -3.01 -3.76
C LEU A 122 2.35 -3.60 -3.21
N LEU A 123 1.61 -4.33 -4.02
CA LEU A 123 0.38 -5.00 -3.62
C LEU A 123 0.64 -6.46 -3.21
N GLY A 124 -0.29 -7.05 -2.46
CA GLY A 124 -0.18 -8.42 -1.96
C GLY A 124 -0.19 -9.50 -3.04
N ASP A 125 -0.57 -9.17 -4.28
CA ASP A 125 -0.50 -10.05 -5.45
C ASP A 125 0.84 -9.93 -6.22
N GLY A 126 1.79 -9.13 -5.72
CA GLY A 126 3.09 -8.91 -6.35
C GLY A 126 3.05 -7.94 -7.53
N THR A 127 1.94 -7.24 -7.76
CA THR A 127 1.87 -6.11 -8.70
C THR A 127 2.23 -4.79 -8.02
N VAL A 128 2.54 -3.76 -8.82
CA VAL A 128 2.89 -2.43 -8.31
C VAL A 128 1.96 -1.39 -8.92
N ARG A 129 1.58 -0.40 -8.11
CA ARG A 129 0.92 0.82 -8.58
C ARG A 129 1.73 2.04 -8.20
N CYS A 130 1.83 3.02 -9.09
CA CYS A 130 2.52 4.28 -8.85
C CYS A 130 1.63 5.48 -9.16
N TRP A 131 1.91 6.64 -8.57
CA TRP A 131 1.18 7.89 -8.75
C TRP A 131 2.10 9.09 -8.52
N GLY A 132 1.65 10.29 -8.87
CA GLY A 132 2.44 11.52 -8.83
C GLY A 132 3.01 11.90 -10.19
N LEU A 133 4.15 12.58 -10.19
CA LEU A 133 4.91 12.97 -11.38
C LEU A 133 5.24 11.75 -12.26
N GLY A 134 5.31 11.92 -13.59
CA GLY A 134 5.67 10.84 -14.51
C GLY A 134 6.27 11.26 -15.85
N GLU A 135 6.73 12.51 -15.99
CA GLU A 135 7.39 12.99 -17.22
C GLU A 135 8.65 12.20 -17.57
N SER A 136 9.30 11.60 -16.57
CA SER A 136 10.45 10.72 -16.77
C SER A 136 10.09 9.24 -16.91
N GLY A 137 8.80 8.91 -16.86
CA GLY A 137 8.30 7.54 -16.89
C GLY A 137 8.29 6.86 -15.52
N GLN A 138 8.51 7.58 -14.41
CA GLN A 138 8.65 7.01 -13.06
C GLN A 138 7.38 6.34 -12.50
N ARG A 139 6.23 6.53 -13.14
CA ARG A 139 5.03 5.75 -12.84
C ARG A 139 5.02 4.36 -13.46
N GLY A 140 5.85 4.12 -14.48
CA GLY A 140 5.97 2.81 -15.12
C GLY A 140 4.70 2.35 -15.86
N ASP A 141 3.75 3.26 -16.13
CA ASP A 141 2.43 2.96 -16.69
C ASP A 141 2.44 2.82 -18.22
N GLY A 142 3.61 2.83 -18.85
CA GLY A 142 3.78 2.82 -20.30
C GLY A 142 3.72 4.20 -20.96
N THR A 143 3.49 5.26 -20.19
CA THR A 143 3.37 6.64 -20.69
C THR A 143 4.40 7.58 -20.06
N PHE A 144 4.59 8.74 -20.71
CA PHE A 144 5.35 9.88 -20.16
C PHE A 144 4.42 11.03 -19.77
N GLY A 145 3.20 10.73 -19.31
CA GLY A 145 2.23 11.76 -18.93
C GLY A 145 2.73 12.58 -17.73
N THR A 146 2.42 13.89 -17.70
CA THR A 146 2.92 14.83 -16.68
C THR A 146 2.76 14.31 -15.26
N PHE A 147 1.53 13.98 -14.86
CA PHE A 147 1.25 13.45 -13.53
C PHE A 147 0.00 12.55 -13.51
N ALA A 148 -0.17 11.76 -12.45
CA ALA A 148 -1.40 11.03 -12.15
C ALA A 148 -1.74 11.17 -10.66
N PRO A 149 -2.86 11.82 -10.28
CA PRO A 149 -3.17 12.07 -8.87
C PRO A 149 -3.78 10.88 -8.14
N SER A 150 -3.94 9.75 -8.82
CA SER A 150 -4.40 8.48 -8.25
C SER A 150 -3.46 7.35 -8.72
N PRO A 151 -3.30 6.28 -7.93
CA PRO A 151 -2.50 5.10 -8.31
C PRO A 151 -2.90 4.51 -9.66
N VAL A 152 -1.91 4.37 -10.55
CA VAL A 152 -2.00 3.66 -11.83
C VAL A 152 -1.13 2.41 -11.80
N ALA A 153 -1.49 1.40 -12.58
CA ALA A 153 -0.75 0.14 -12.63
C ALA A 153 0.60 0.32 -13.35
N VAL A 154 1.65 -0.28 -12.80
CA VAL A 154 2.93 -0.43 -13.51
C VAL A 154 2.78 -1.51 -14.58
N SER A 155 3.11 -1.17 -15.81
CA SER A 155 2.93 -2.01 -16.99
C SER A 155 3.84 -3.24 -16.97
N GLY A 156 3.24 -4.42 -17.08
CA GLY A 156 3.96 -5.68 -17.29
C GLY A 156 4.83 -6.15 -16.11
N LEU A 157 4.59 -5.63 -14.90
CA LEU A 157 5.32 -6.02 -13.69
C LEU A 157 4.47 -6.94 -12.80
N THR A 158 4.98 -8.14 -12.53
CA THR A 158 4.38 -9.12 -11.62
C THR A 158 5.46 -9.80 -10.80
N GLY A 159 5.08 -10.41 -9.68
CA GLY A 159 6.01 -11.17 -8.82
C GLY A 159 7.02 -10.30 -8.07
N ALA A 160 6.75 -9.00 -7.90
CA ALA A 160 7.58 -8.13 -7.08
C ALA A 160 7.45 -8.49 -5.60
N VAL A 161 8.57 -8.45 -4.88
CA VAL A 161 8.67 -8.71 -3.43
C VAL A 161 9.18 -7.50 -2.66
N ALA A 162 9.78 -6.53 -3.35
CA ALA A 162 10.15 -5.23 -2.82
C ALA A 162 10.05 -4.15 -3.91
N VAL A 163 9.83 -2.91 -3.49
CA VAL A 163 9.84 -1.72 -4.34
C VAL A 163 10.58 -0.60 -3.62
N ALA A 164 11.34 0.19 -4.38
CA ALA A 164 12.05 1.37 -3.90
C ALA A 164 11.96 2.49 -4.94
N SER A 165 11.94 3.74 -4.47
CA SER A 165 11.76 4.93 -5.29
C SER A 165 12.88 5.94 -4.97
N GLY A 166 13.51 6.47 -6.00
CA GLY A 166 14.52 7.53 -5.92
C GLY A 166 13.94 8.90 -6.29
N TYR A 167 14.77 9.78 -6.86
CA TYR A 167 14.36 11.10 -7.30
C TYR A 167 13.36 11.02 -8.46
N GLY A 168 13.83 10.45 -9.57
CA GLY A 168 13.07 10.32 -10.82
C GLY A 168 12.90 8.88 -11.30
N HIS A 169 13.29 7.87 -10.52
CA HIS A 169 13.24 6.46 -10.91
C HIS A 169 12.69 5.57 -9.79
N ALA A 170 12.18 4.39 -10.16
CA ALA A 170 11.79 3.35 -9.21
C ALA A 170 12.30 1.99 -9.67
N CYS A 171 12.47 1.10 -8.71
CA CYS A 171 12.94 -0.26 -8.93
C CYS A 171 12.11 -1.26 -8.13
N ALA A 172 11.93 -2.44 -8.70
CA ALA A 172 11.32 -3.59 -8.04
C ALA A 172 12.30 -4.75 -8.00
N LEU A 173 12.36 -5.41 -6.83
CA LEU A 173 12.97 -6.73 -6.66
C LEU A 173 11.90 -7.77 -6.94
N LEU A 174 12.21 -8.73 -7.80
CA LEU A 174 11.33 -9.85 -8.12
C LEU A 174 11.65 -11.07 -7.25
N GLY A 175 10.66 -11.95 -7.09
CA GLY A 175 10.82 -13.15 -6.26
C GLY A 175 11.85 -14.16 -6.77
N ASP A 176 12.31 -14.02 -8.02
CA ASP A 176 13.41 -14.80 -8.60
C ASP A 176 14.80 -14.19 -8.32
N GLY A 177 14.87 -13.09 -7.55
CA GLY A 177 16.10 -12.39 -7.22
C GLY A 177 16.64 -11.49 -8.34
N THR A 178 15.89 -11.30 -9.42
CA THR A 178 16.18 -10.31 -10.47
C THR A 178 15.54 -8.95 -10.15
N MET A 179 15.97 -7.90 -10.86
CA MET A 179 15.46 -6.56 -10.65
C MET A 179 14.97 -5.92 -11.94
N ARG A 180 13.94 -5.09 -11.81
CA ARG A 180 13.50 -4.19 -12.88
C ARG A 180 13.40 -2.77 -12.37
N CYS A 181 13.89 -1.81 -13.15
CA CYS A 181 13.81 -0.39 -12.86
C CYS A 181 13.10 0.36 -13.98
N TRP A 182 12.50 1.51 -13.67
CA TRP A 182 11.86 2.41 -14.63
C TRP A 182 11.96 3.86 -14.15
N GLY A 183 11.57 4.80 -15.01
CA GLY A 183 11.74 6.23 -14.78
C GLY A 183 13.03 6.78 -15.39
N GLU A 184 13.50 7.88 -14.83
CA GLU A 184 14.66 8.65 -15.27
C GLU A 184 15.91 7.78 -15.43
N ASN A 185 16.67 8.04 -16.50
CA ASN A 185 17.91 7.31 -16.79
C ASN A 185 19.04 8.20 -17.29
N VAL A 186 18.99 9.51 -17.06
CA VAL A 186 20.05 10.45 -17.48
C VAL A 186 21.41 10.03 -16.95
N GLU A 187 21.48 9.70 -15.66
CA GLU A 187 22.70 9.25 -14.99
C GLU A 187 22.89 7.71 -14.96
N GLY A 188 22.09 6.95 -15.72
CA GLY A 188 22.16 5.48 -15.72
C GLY A 188 21.50 4.80 -14.52
N GLN A 189 20.55 5.47 -13.86
CA GLN A 189 19.84 5.02 -12.66
C GLN A 189 19.16 3.64 -12.81
N LEU A 190 18.80 3.26 -14.04
CA LEU A 190 18.13 1.99 -14.33
C LEU A 190 19.08 0.79 -14.38
N GLY A 191 20.40 1.00 -14.42
CA GLY A 191 21.39 -0.07 -14.35
C GLY A 191 21.31 -1.10 -15.50
N ASN A 192 20.73 -0.72 -16.64
CA ASN A 192 20.55 -1.57 -17.82
C ASN A 192 21.65 -1.38 -18.88
N GLY A 193 22.76 -0.74 -18.51
CA GLY A 193 23.88 -0.45 -19.42
C GLY A 193 23.62 0.72 -20.37
N THR A 194 22.57 1.51 -20.18
CA THR A 194 22.27 2.69 -21.01
C THR A 194 22.11 3.95 -20.17
N THR A 195 22.26 5.11 -20.82
CA THR A 195 21.89 6.42 -20.31
C THR A 195 20.92 7.11 -21.28
N ALA A 196 20.05 7.97 -20.77
CA ALA A 196 19.15 8.77 -21.59
C ALA A 196 19.77 10.13 -21.92
N ASN A 197 19.51 10.64 -23.14
CA ASN A 197 19.78 12.02 -23.49
C ASN A 197 18.45 12.74 -23.75
N PRO A 198 17.98 13.60 -22.83
CA PRO A 198 16.72 14.32 -22.95
C PRO A 198 16.62 15.22 -24.18
N SER A 199 17.75 15.60 -24.80
CA SER A 199 17.74 16.42 -26.03
C SER A 199 17.38 15.62 -27.29
N THR A 200 17.43 14.29 -27.23
CA THR A 200 17.23 13.40 -28.39
C THR A 200 16.11 12.38 -28.20
N GLY A 201 15.46 12.34 -27.03
CA GLY A 201 14.40 11.39 -26.72
C GLY A 201 13.88 11.50 -25.29
N PRO A 202 13.07 10.53 -24.83
CA PRO A 202 12.57 10.52 -23.46
C PRO A 202 13.73 10.44 -22.45
N PRO A 203 13.60 11.07 -21.28
CA PRO A 203 14.67 11.13 -20.27
C PRO A 203 14.83 9.81 -19.49
N GLY A 204 14.07 8.77 -19.84
CA GLY A 204 13.96 7.54 -19.07
C GLY A 204 13.14 6.47 -19.77
N SER A 205 12.70 5.48 -19.00
CA SER A 205 11.81 4.40 -19.45
C SER A 205 10.45 4.48 -18.77
N SER A 206 9.37 4.53 -19.57
CA SER A 206 7.99 4.48 -19.06
C SER A 206 7.51 3.06 -18.70
N VAL A 207 8.35 2.05 -18.92
CA VAL A 207 8.09 0.66 -18.54
C VAL A 207 9.28 0.07 -17.78
N PRO A 208 9.06 -0.94 -16.90
CA PRO A 208 10.14 -1.65 -16.23
C PRO A 208 11.11 -2.32 -17.20
N VAL A 209 12.39 -1.97 -17.09
CA VAL A 209 13.50 -2.60 -17.83
C VAL A 209 14.34 -3.45 -16.88
N ALA A 210 14.93 -4.53 -17.40
CA ALA A 210 15.79 -5.40 -16.61
C ALA A 210 17.09 -4.69 -16.23
N VAL A 211 17.48 -4.82 -14.95
CA VAL A 211 18.80 -4.40 -14.48
C VAL A 211 19.83 -5.45 -14.93
N SER A 212 20.97 -5.00 -15.47
CA SER A 212 22.01 -5.90 -15.97
C SER A 212 22.90 -6.41 -14.84
N GLY A 213 23.30 -7.68 -14.93
CA GLY A 213 24.33 -8.26 -14.04
C GLY A 213 23.90 -8.52 -12.59
N ILE A 214 22.61 -8.41 -12.27
CA ILE A 214 22.08 -8.72 -10.93
C ILE A 214 21.32 -10.05 -10.95
N ALA A 215 21.75 -10.98 -10.11
CA ALA A 215 21.05 -12.22 -9.78
C ALA A 215 21.16 -12.47 -8.28
N GLY A 216 20.12 -13.04 -7.66
CA GLY A 216 20.14 -13.37 -6.23
C GLY A 216 20.12 -12.16 -5.29
N ALA A 217 19.53 -11.04 -5.72
CA ALA A 217 19.34 -9.87 -4.85
C ALA A 217 18.40 -10.19 -3.68
N ALA A 218 18.81 -9.83 -2.46
CA ALA A 218 18.04 -10.04 -1.23
C ALA A 218 17.30 -8.78 -0.77
N SER A 219 17.87 -7.60 -1.03
CA SER A 219 17.22 -6.32 -0.72
C SER A 219 17.67 -5.22 -1.66
N ILE A 220 16.83 -4.20 -1.83
CA ILE A 220 17.09 -3.03 -2.67
C ILE A 220 16.93 -1.76 -1.85
N THR A 221 17.72 -0.75 -2.17
CA THR A 221 17.55 0.61 -1.66
C THR A 221 17.90 1.62 -2.75
N THR A 222 17.25 2.77 -2.73
CA THR A 222 17.46 3.85 -3.71
C THR A 222 17.98 5.08 -3.00
N GLY A 223 19.03 5.67 -3.54
CA GLY A 223 19.36 7.07 -3.32
C GLY A 223 18.62 7.96 -4.33
N ALA A 224 18.94 9.25 -4.33
CA ALA A 224 18.34 10.19 -5.28
C ALA A 224 18.59 9.77 -6.74
N TYR A 225 19.85 9.51 -7.09
CA TYR A 225 20.28 9.22 -8.47
C TYR A 225 20.98 7.87 -8.63
N HIS A 226 20.86 6.97 -7.64
CA HIS A 226 21.49 5.65 -7.68
C HIS A 226 20.63 4.60 -6.98
N THR A 227 20.91 3.33 -7.28
CA THR A 227 20.26 2.17 -6.66
C THR A 227 21.33 1.25 -6.12
N CYS A 228 21.20 0.84 -4.86
CA CYS A 228 22.08 -0.13 -4.22
C CYS A 228 21.31 -1.42 -3.95
N VAL A 229 22.02 -2.54 -4.02
CA VAL A 229 21.47 -3.89 -3.87
C VAL A 229 22.36 -4.66 -2.92
N LEU A 230 21.75 -5.41 -2.01
CA LEU A 230 22.44 -6.43 -1.24
C LEU A 230 22.20 -7.77 -1.91
N LEU A 231 23.27 -8.46 -2.29
CA LEU A 231 23.19 -9.82 -2.81
C LEU A 231 23.05 -10.81 -1.66
N GLY A 232 22.34 -11.92 -1.91
CA GLY A 232 22.09 -12.93 -0.89
C GLY A 232 23.32 -13.76 -0.48
N ASP A 233 24.43 -13.61 -1.20
CA ASP A 233 25.69 -14.33 -0.97
C ASP A 233 26.70 -13.60 -0.06
N GLY A 234 26.42 -12.34 0.32
CA GLY A 234 27.23 -11.58 1.30
C GLY A 234 28.36 -10.80 0.66
#